data_AF-A0A9W4XWX6-F1
#
_entry.id   AF-A0A9W4XWX6-F1
#
_cell.length_a   1.000
_cell.length_b   1.000
_cell.length_c   1.000
_cell.angle_alpha   90.00
_cell.angle_beta   90.00
_cell.angle_gamma   90.00
#
_symmetry.space_group_name_H-M   'P 1'
#
loop_
_entity.id
_entity.type
_entity.pdbx_description
1 polymer ?
#
loop_
_entity_poly.entity_id
_entity_poly.type
_entity_poly.pdbx_seq_one_letter_code
_entity_poly.pdbx_strand_id
1 'polypeptide(L)' 'MINPRKRQGMARLFEQLVDELVGFSEHDPELADGIRWLDSQARRRGISFYDMVFEVLYRRDTGTMARDWFRTRN' A
#
# COMPACT_ATOMS: atom_id res chain seq x y z
N MET A 1 9.83 20.32 7.54
CA MET A 1 8.60 20.50 6.75
C MET A 1 8.85 19.97 5.34
N ILE A 2 8.10 18.95 4.89
CA ILE A 2 8.27 18.37 3.54
C ILE A 2 7.59 19.29 2.51
N ASN A 3 8.30 19.60 1.43
CA ASN A 3 7.81 20.47 0.34
C ASN A 3 6.54 19.86 -0.30
N PRO A 4 5.43 20.62 -0.44
CA PRO A 4 4.17 20.11 -1.00
C PRO A 4 4.31 19.54 -2.43
N ARG A 5 5.27 20.04 -3.24
CA ARG A 5 5.55 19.47 -4.58
C ARG A 5 6.19 18.08 -4.51
N LYS A 6 7.04 17.81 -3.50
CA LYS A 6 7.60 16.47 -3.28
C LYS A 6 6.53 15.48 -2.77
N ARG A 7 5.53 15.96 -2.03
CA ARG A 7 4.41 15.16 -1.53
C ARG A 7 3.52 14.63 -2.65
N GLN A 8 3.28 15.44 -3.69
CA GLN A 8 2.52 15.02 -4.88
C GLN A 8 3.29 14.01 -5.76
N GLY A 9 4.62 14.12 -5.84
CA GLY A 9 5.43 13.17 -6.62
C GLY A 9 5.39 11.75 -6.07
N MET A 10 5.40 11.59 -4.73
CA MET A 10 5.37 10.27 -4.09
C MET A 10 4.00 9.59 -4.19
N ALA A 11 2.92 10.37 -4.06
CA ALA A 11 1.56 9.84 -4.24
C ALA A 11 1.36 9.28 -5.66
N ARG A 12 1.82 10.00 -6.67
CA ARG A 12 1.73 9.57 -8.07
C ARG A 12 2.54 8.30 -8.37
N LEU A 13 3.73 8.16 -7.78
CA LEU A 13 4.53 6.94 -7.93
C LEU A 13 3.87 5.73 -7.27
N PHE A 14 3.23 5.93 -6.12
CA PHE A 14 2.48 4.87 -5.45
C PHE A 14 1.29 4.41 -6.29
N GLU A 15 0.48 5.35 -6.79
CA GLU A 15 -0.65 5.04 -7.67
C GLU A 15 -0.19 4.26 -8.90
N GLN A 16 0.89 4.69 -9.55
CA GLN A 16 1.48 3.97 -10.70
C GLN A 16 1.92 2.55 -10.35
N LEU A 17 2.59 2.35 -9.22
CA LEU A 17 3.00 1.02 -8.77
C LEU A 17 1.79 0.12 -8.51
N VAL A 18 0.72 0.66 -7.93
CA VAL A 18 -0.51 -0.08 -7.69
C VAL A 18 -1.19 -0.43 -9.02
N ASP A 19 -1.23 0.49 -9.97
CA ASP A 19 -1.79 0.25 -11.30
C ASP A 19 -1.03 -0.85 -12.05
N GLU A 20 0.31 -0.84 -11.99
CA GLU A 20 1.16 -1.90 -12.55
C GLU A 20 0.89 -3.26 -11.90
N LEU A 21 0.72 -3.30 -10.57
CA LEU A 21 0.39 -4.52 -9.84
C LEU A 21 -0.97 -5.09 -10.25
N VAL A 22 -1.96 -4.20 -10.46
CA VAL A 22 -3.29 -4.58 -10.96
C VAL A 22 -3.18 -5.15 -12.37
N GLY A 23 -2.43 -4.49 -13.27
CA GLY A 23 -2.19 -5.01 -14.62
C GLY A 23 -1.49 -6.37 -14.62
N PHE A 24 -0.49 -6.57 -13.76
CA PHE A 24 0.23 -7.84 -13.66
C PHE A 24 -0.64 -8.99 -13.11
N SER A 25 -1.66 -8.67 -12.31
CA SER A 25 -2.53 -9.68 -11.70
C SER A 25 -3.31 -10.53 -12.71
N GLU A 26 -3.44 -10.09 -13.97
CA GLU A 26 -4.01 -10.90 -15.05
C GLU A 26 -3.25 -12.21 -15.28
N HIS A 27 -1.98 -12.26 -14.91
CA HIS A 27 -1.11 -13.43 -15.08
C HIS A 27 -0.94 -14.27 -13.80
N ASP A 28 -1.47 -13.81 -12.66
CA ASP A 28 -1.32 -14.45 -11.36
C ASP A 28 -2.68 -14.49 -10.63
N PRO A 29 -3.35 -15.66 -10.63
CA PRO A 29 -4.66 -15.81 -9.99
C PRO A 29 -4.66 -15.51 -8.49
N GLU A 30 -3.58 -15.81 -7.77
CA GLU A 30 -3.48 -15.56 -6.33
C GLU A 30 -3.38 -14.06 -6.06
N LEU A 31 -2.58 -13.34 -6.87
CA LEU A 31 -2.50 -11.89 -6.82
C LEU A 31 -3.85 -11.24 -7.16
N ALA A 32 -4.54 -11.73 -8.20
CA ALA A 32 -5.85 -11.22 -8.58
C ALA A 32 -6.89 -11.38 -7.46
N ASP A 33 -6.89 -12.51 -6.76
CA ASP A 33 -7.77 -12.74 -5.61
C ASP A 33 -7.41 -11.82 -4.44
N GLY A 34 -6.12 -11.58 -4.18
CA GLY A 34 -5.66 -10.60 -3.20
C GLY A 34 -6.15 -9.18 -3.51
N ILE A 35 -6.09 -8.75 -4.77
CA ILE A 35 -6.56 -7.44 -5.23
C ILE A 35 -8.09 -7.31 -5.10
N ARG A 36 -8.84 -8.34 -5.49
CA ARG A 36 -10.31 -8.38 -5.30
C ARG A 36 -10.68 -8.29 -3.82
N TRP A 37 -9.93 -8.97 -2.96
CA TRP A 37 -10.13 -8.87 -1.53
C TRP A 37 -9.90 -7.44 -1.03
N LEU A 38 -8.82 -6.76 -1.45
CA LEU A 38 -8.54 -5.38 -1.09
C LEU A 38 -9.67 -4.43 -1.50
N ASP A 39 -10.16 -4.54 -2.74
CA ASP A 39 -11.31 -3.75 -3.22
C ASP A 39 -12.58 -4.02 -2.38
N SER A 40 -12.86 -5.29 -2.04
CA SER A 40 -13.99 -5.63 -1.17
C SER A 40 -13.88 -4.97 0.20
N GLN A 41 -12.67 -4.90 0.78
CA GLN A 41 -12.45 -4.24 2.07
C GLN A 41 -12.56 -2.71 1.95
N ALA A 42 -12.09 -2.12 0.84
CA ALA A 42 -12.16 -0.68 0.59
C ALA A 42 -13.62 -0.24 0.53
N ARG A 43 -14.45 -0.96 -0.24
CA ARG A 43 -15.89 -0.74 -0.34
C ARG A 43 -16.60 -0.87 1.00
N ARG A 44 -16.28 -1.90 1.79
CA ARG A 44 -16.88 -2.12 3.13
C ARG A 44 -16.58 -0.97 4.10
N ARG A 45 -15.41 -0.33 3.97
CA ARG A 45 -14.94 0.73 4.88
C ARG A 45 -15.20 2.14 4.35
N GLY A 46 -15.69 2.27 3.11
CA GLY A 46 -15.97 3.56 2.48
C GLY A 46 -14.72 4.38 2.18
N ILE A 47 -13.58 3.73 1.94
CA ILE A 47 -12.31 4.38 1.56
C ILE A 47 -11.92 4.02 0.12
N SER A 48 -10.97 4.75 -0.46
CA SER A 48 -10.49 4.42 -1.80
C SER A 48 -9.71 3.11 -1.80
N PHE A 49 -9.65 2.46 -2.97
CA PHE A 49 -8.83 1.27 -3.16
C PHE A 49 -7.35 1.54 -2.83
N TYR A 50 -6.80 2.66 -3.31
CA TYR A 50 -5.41 3.06 -3.04
C TYR A 50 -5.15 3.27 -1.54
N ASP A 51 -6.10 3.87 -0.79
CA ASP A 51 -5.98 4.02 0.66
C ASP A 51 -5.95 2.65 1.37
N MET A 52 -6.75 1.69 0.92
CA MET A 52 -6.74 0.33 1.46
C MET A 52 -5.41 -0.39 1.18
N VAL A 53 -4.89 -0.29 -0.05
CA VAL A 53 -3.59 -0.85 -0.41
C VAL A 53 -2.50 -0.23 0.47
N PHE A 54 -2.52 1.10 0.64
CA PHE A 54 -1.58 1.80 1.49
C PHE A 54 -1.67 1.33 2.95
N GLU A 55 -2.87 1.20 3.52
CA GLU A 55 -3.06 0.68 4.88
C GLU A 55 -2.45 -0.71 5.06
N VAL A 56 -2.70 -1.63 4.12
CA VAL A 56 -2.21 -3.01 4.21
C VAL A 56 -0.69 -3.08 4.12
N LEU A 57 -0.09 -2.33 3.19
CA LEU A 57 1.37 -2.28 3.06
C LEU A 57 2.02 -1.60 4.27
N TYR A 58 1.46 -0.49 4.75
CA TYR A 58 2.02 0.27 5.86
C TYR A 58 1.90 -0.44 7.22
N ARG A 59 0.83 -1.21 7.44
CA ARG A 59 0.68 -2.07 8.63
C ARG A 59 1.76 -3.16 8.69
N ARG A 60 2.26 -3.61 7.54
CA ARG A 60 3.32 -4.62 7.48
C ARG A 60 4.68 -4.01 7.81
N ASP A 61 4.98 -2.80 7.33
CA ASP A 61 6.25 -2.11 7.55
C ASP A 61 6.41 -1.47 8.93
N THR A 62 5.32 -0.96 9.53
CA THR A 62 5.37 -0.40 10.89
C THR A 62 5.75 -1.45 11.94
N GLY A 63 5.36 -2.70 11.74
CA GLY A 63 5.80 -3.83 12.58
C GLY A 63 7.31 -4.06 12.48
N THR A 64 7.91 -3.90 11.31
CA THR A 64 9.34 -4.10 11.05
C THR A 64 10.17 -2.91 11.53
N MET A 65 9.76 -1.68 11.21
CA MET A 65 10.46 -0.46 11.65
C MET A 65 10.43 -0.28 13.17
N ALA A 66 9.30 -0.58 13.84
CA ALA A 66 9.21 -0.55 15.29
C ALA A 66 10.10 -1.64 15.94
N ARG A 67 10.14 -2.83 15.32
CA ARG A 67 10.96 -3.95 15.78
C ARG A 67 12.46 -3.70 15.59
N ASP A 68 12.85 -3.01 14.51
CA ASP A 68 14.24 -2.61 14.28
C ASP A 68 14.66 -1.44 15.19
N TRP A 69 13.79 -0.47 15.44
CA TRP A 69 14.02 0.59 16.42
C TRP A 69 14.17 0.05 17.85
N PHE A 70 13.39 -0.97 18.23
CA PHE A 70 13.54 -1.64 19.52
C PHE A 70 14.88 -2.37 19.63
N ARG A 71 15.39 -2.94 18.53
CA ARG A 71 16.67 -3.67 18.49
C ARG A 71 17.89 -2.76 18.50
N THR A 72 17.82 -1.53 17.99
CA THR A 72 18.94 -0.59 17.98
C THR A 72 19.06 0.25 19.27
N ARG A 73 18.15 0.07 20.23
CA ARG A 73 18.18 0.72 21.54
C ARG A 73 18.75 -0.14 22.69
N ASN A 74 19.24 -1.35 22.40
CA ASN A 74 19.98 -2.18 23.34
C ASN A 74 21.35 -2.55 22.79
#